data_AF-A0A4R8QP60-F1
#
_entry.id   AF-A0A4R8QP60-F1
#
_cell.length_a   1.000
_cell.length_b   1.000
_cell.length_c   1.000
_cell.angle_alpha   90.00
_cell.angle_beta   90.00
_cell.angle_gamma   90.00
#
_symmetry.space_group_name_H-M   'P 1'
#
loop_
_entity.id
_entity.type
_entity.pdbx_description
1 polymer ?
#
loop_
_entity_poly.entity_id
_entity_poly.type
_entity_poly.pdbx_seq_one_letter_code
_entity_poly.pdbx_strand_id
1 'polypeptide(L)'
;MTQSEAVELKRSNKHKRDRRNGSNSSSPATSSDAETVASQSSSKRGSKKSKRKARDDDDGQVNGHSHTHKKRRPSLSQPARDPRDTTTPKKKKSKQPKPEGVVTRSPSPVIDFDGLSRPSVGTRERLDENPEQAAERLEKLKGAVRTILECVGEDPDRPGLLDTPRRYAEAMLFFTKGYQQNVQDIVNNAIFQEGHNEMVIIKDIEVYSLCEHHLVPFTGKMHIAYIPKNQVIGLSKLPRIAELFSRRLQIQERLTKEVAYAIMEVLKPQGVAVVMESSHLCMVMRGVQKTTTSTITSCVLGAFEKKEKTRNEFLSLVGLKK
;
A
#
# COMPACT_ATOMS: atom_id res chain seq x y z
N MET A 1 39.55 46.99 -22.41
CA MET A 1 39.40 47.36 -23.83
C MET A 1 39.42 46.08 -24.63
N THR A 2 38.41 45.66 -25.39
CA THR A 2 37.14 46.27 -25.85
C THR A 2 36.25 45.10 -26.32
N GLN A 3 34.98 44.98 -25.93
CA GLN A 3 33.83 45.57 -26.63
C GLN A 3 33.98 45.64 -28.15
N SER A 4 34.08 44.50 -28.85
CA SER A 4 33.95 44.48 -30.32
C SER A 4 33.44 43.19 -30.96
N GLU A 5 32.93 42.21 -30.19
CA GLU A 5 32.38 40.97 -30.79
C GLU A 5 30.89 40.72 -30.47
N ALA A 6 30.19 41.72 -29.89
CA ALA A 6 28.78 41.60 -29.53
C ALA A 6 27.80 42.26 -30.53
N VAL A 7 28.25 42.65 -31.73
CA VAL A 7 27.43 43.42 -32.69
C VAL A 7 27.58 42.87 -34.11
N GLU A 8 27.22 41.61 -34.35
CA GLU A 8 27.07 41.13 -35.75
C GLU A 8 26.04 40.01 -35.98
N LEU A 9 25.06 39.86 -35.07
CA LEU A 9 23.99 38.84 -35.23
C LEU A 9 22.57 39.39 -35.07
N LYS A 10 22.40 40.71 -35.17
CA LYS A 10 21.07 41.36 -35.20
C LYS A 10 21.02 42.45 -36.26
N ARG A 11 20.97 42.07 -37.54
CA ARG A 11 20.45 42.89 -38.66
C ARG A 11 20.46 42.09 -39.97
N SER A 12 19.44 41.27 -40.18
CA SER A 12 19.00 40.91 -41.54
C SER A 12 17.54 40.42 -41.52
N ASN A 13 16.65 41.38 -41.77
CA ASN A 13 15.43 41.27 -42.56
C ASN A 13 14.36 40.22 -42.27
N LYS A 14 13.49 40.64 -41.35
CA LYS A 14 12.02 40.63 -41.50
C LYS A 14 11.59 41.32 -42.82
N HIS A 15 11.07 40.60 -43.82
CA HIS A 15 9.98 41.01 -44.75
C HIS A 15 9.81 40.01 -45.91
N LYS A 16 8.77 39.15 -45.85
CA LYS A 16 7.76 39.08 -46.93
C LYS A 16 6.53 38.29 -46.48
N ARG A 17 5.40 38.91 -46.73
CA ARG A 17 4.02 38.56 -46.43
C ARG A 17 3.40 37.87 -47.65
N ASP A 18 2.32 37.14 -47.36
CA ASP A 18 1.06 37.06 -48.12
C ASP A 18 0.86 36.07 -49.28
N ARG A 19 -0.35 35.46 -49.21
CA ARG A 19 -1.23 34.85 -50.25
C ARG A 19 -0.89 33.40 -50.63
N ARG A 20 -1.82 32.45 -50.83
CA ARG A 20 -3.31 32.34 -50.89
C ARG A 20 -3.59 30.81 -50.84
N ASN A 21 -4.54 30.29 -50.07
CA ASN A 21 -5.99 30.14 -50.31
C ASN A 21 -6.42 28.94 -51.20
N GLY A 22 -7.32 28.10 -50.66
CA GLY A 22 -8.23 27.15 -51.34
C GLY A 22 -7.64 25.78 -51.69
N SER A 23 -8.34 24.65 -51.64
CA SER A 23 -9.73 24.30 -51.31
C SER A 23 -9.94 22.81 -51.62
N ASN A 24 -10.87 22.15 -50.90
CA ASN A 24 -11.56 20.88 -51.27
C ASN A 24 -10.68 19.63 -51.38
N SER A 25 -11.11 18.39 -51.17
CA SER A 25 -12.33 17.64 -50.78
C SER A 25 -11.77 16.19 -50.65
N SER A 26 -12.27 15.22 -49.89
CA SER A 26 -13.58 14.58 -49.85
C SER A 26 -13.35 13.26 -49.10
N SER A 27 -14.29 12.88 -48.23
CA SER A 27 -14.46 11.51 -47.75
C SER A 27 -14.76 10.55 -48.92
N PRO A 28 -14.81 9.23 -48.68
CA PRO A 28 -16.13 8.69 -48.43
C PRO A 28 -16.20 7.68 -47.28
N ALA A 29 -17.38 7.66 -46.67
CA ALA A 29 -17.90 6.59 -45.84
C ALA A 29 -18.71 5.61 -46.70
N THR A 30 -18.75 4.34 -46.30
CA THR A 30 -19.83 3.34 -46.49
C THR A 30 -19.38 2.10 -45.70
N SER A 31 -20.18 1.32 -44.98
CA SER A 31 -21.62 1.28 -44.69
C SER A 31 -21.86 0.10 -43.74
N SER A 32 -22.92 0.19 -42.91
CA SER A 32 -23.87 -0.88 -42.51
C SER A 32 -23.32 -2.20 -41.90
N ASP A 33 -23.83 -2.74 -40.80
CA ASP A 33 -25.22 -3.11 -40.56
C ASP A 33 -25.62 -3.11 -39.08
N ALA A 34 -26.90 -2.84 -38.88
CA ALA A 34 -27.64 -3.05 -37.65
C ALA A 34 -28.12 -4.51 -37.58
N GLU A 35 -28.15 -5.11 -36.40
CA GLU A 35 -29.15 -6.13 -36.10
C GLU A 35 -29.63 -6.03 -34.66
N THR A 36 -30.94 -5.88 -34.54
CA THR A 36 -31.73 -5.84 -33.32
C THR A 36 -32.38 -7.20 -33.20
N VAL A 37 -32.21 -7.93 -32.10
CA VAL A 37 -33.14 -9.02 -31.75
C VAL A 37 -33.48 -8.94 -30.28
N ALA A 38 -34.71 -8.51 -30.03
CA ALA A 38 -35.43 -8.75 -28.79
C ALA A 38 -36.01 -10.17 -28.83
N SER A 39 -35.98 -10.88 -27.71
CA SER A 39 -36.93 -11.96 -27.44
C SER A 39 -37.28 -11.98 -25.95
N GLN A 40 -38.45 -11.43 -25.64
CA GLN A 40 -39.23 -11.76 -24.46
C GLN A 40 -39.88 -13.14 -24.69
N SER A 41 -39.89 -13.98 -23.67
CA SER A 41 -40.98 -14.94 -23.48
C SER A 41 -41.16 -15.26 -22.00
N SER A 42 -42.31 -14.83 -21.49
CA SER A 42 -42.96 -15.18 -20.23
C SER A 42 -43.39 -16.65 -20.16
N SER A 43 -43.37 -17.26 -18.97
CA SER A 43 -44.59 -17.88 -18.36
C SER A 43 -44.35 -18.59 -17.00
N LYS A 44 -45.00 -18.02 -15.96
CA LYS A 44 -45.91 -18.63 -14.97
C LYS A 44 -45.59 -19.94 -14.21
N ARG A 45 -45.58 -19.76 -12.88
CA ARG A 45 -46.41 -20.38 -11.79
C ARG A 45 -46.26 -21.86 -11.38
N GLY A 46 -46.17 -22.05 -10.05
CA GLY A 46 -46.72 -23.19 -9.28
C GLY A 46 -45.85 -23.55 -8.05
N SER A 47 -46.06 -23.00 -6.85
CA SER A 47 -46.99 -23.42 -5.77
C SER A 47 -46.57 -24.65 -4.91
N LYS A 48 -46.14 -24.35 -3.67
CA LYS A 48 -46.50 -24.95 -2.35
C LYS A 48 -46.45 -26.48 -2.10
N LYS A 49 -45.71 -26.87 -1.04
CA LYS A 49 -46.10 -27.52 0.25
C LYS A 49 -44.89 -28.31 0.80
N SER A 50 -44.35 -28.04 1.99
CA SER A 50 -44.82 -28.25 3.38
C SER A 50 -44.60 -29.67 3.94
N LYS A 51 -44.22 -29.67 5.24
CA LYS A 51 -44.14 -30.76 6.25
C LYS A 51 -42.85 -31.59 6.23
N ARG A 52 -42.32 -32.09 7.36
CA ARG A 52 -42.33 -31.82 8.82
C ARG A 52 -41.53 -33.02 9.39
N LYS A 53 -40.75 -32.82 10.47
CA LYS A 53 -40.42 -33.75 11.60
C LYS A 53 -40.12 -35.25 11.27
N ALA A 54 -39.13 -35.91 11.84
CA ALA A 54 -38.87 -36.01 13.28
C ALA A 54 -37.48 -36.60 13.56
N ARG A 55 -37.08 -36.44 14.82
CA ARG A 55 -35.96 -37.10 15.50
C ARG A 55 -36.30 -38.58 15.74
N ASP A 56 -35.27 -39.41 15.87
CA ASP A 56 -35.20 -40.41 16.95
C ASP A 56 -33.73 -40.69 17.29
N ASP A 57 -33.51 -40.79 18.59
CA ASP A 57 -32.29 -41.16 19.30
C ASP A 57 -32.13 -42.69 19.28
N ASP A 58 -30.89 -43.20 19.26
CA ASP A 58 -30.59 -44.49 19.90
C ASP A 58 -29.10 -44.61 20.29
N ASP A 59 -28.91 -45.19 21.47
CA ASP A 59 -27.70 -45.28 22.27
C ASP A 59 -26.73 -46.38 21.79
N GLY A 60 -25.46 -46.25 22.18
CA GLY A 60 -24.48 -47.31 21.99
C GLY A 60 -23.08 -46.98 22.50
N GLN A 61 -22.89 -47.00 23.82
CA GLN A 61 -21.57 -47.04 24.46
C GLN A 61 -20.87 -48.39 24.23
N VAL A 62 -19.60 -48.37 23.78
CA VAL A 62 -18.59 -49.37 24.16
C VAL A 62 -17.20 -48.72 24.27
N ASN A 63 -16.51 -49.01 25.38
CA ASN A 63 -15.21 -48.47 25.80
C ASN A 63 -14.02 -48.97 24.95
N GLY A 64 -13.00 -48.12 24.81
CA GLY A 64 -11.65 -48.51 24.38
C GLY A 64 -10.64 -47.35 24.47
N HIS A 65 -9.79 -47.35 25.50
CA HIS A 65 -8.73 -46.37 25.71
C HIS A 65 -7.64 -46.43 24.62
N SER A 66 -7.23 -45.28 24.09
CA SER A 66 -5.86 -45.04 23.62
C SER A 66 -5.56 -43.54 23.57
N HIS A 67 -4.49 -43.14 24.25
CA HIS A 67 -3.94 -41.79 24.26
C HIS A 67 -3.52 -41.35 22.85
N THR A 68 -3.71 -40.07 22.49
CA THR A 68 -2.63 -39.15 22.05
C THR A 68 -3.12 -37.81 21.46
N HIS A 69 -2.42 -36.75 21.90
CA HIS A 69 -2.20 -35.45 21.24
C HIS A 69 -3.39 -34.53 20.87
N LYS A 70 -3.75 -33.67 21.83
CA LYS A 70 -4.33 -32.33 21.57
C LYS A 70 -3.42 -31.55 20.60
N LYS A 71 -3.88 -31.32 19.37
CA LYS A 71 -3.28 -30.37 18.42
C LYS A 71 -3.32 -28.96 19.03
N ARG A 72 -2.17 -28.47 19.49
CA ARG A 72 -1.99 -27.07 19.90
C ARG A 72 -2.15 -26.19 18.66
N ARG A 73 -3.07 -25.21 18.72
CA ARG A 73 -3.16 -24.12 17.75
C ARG A 73 -1.81 -23.40 17.66
N PRO A 74 -1.28 -23.10 16.46
CA PRO A 74 -0.03 -22.35 16.34
C PRO A 74 -0.23 -20.91 16.85
N SER A 75 0.74 -20.43 17.62
CA SER A 75 0.78 -19.07 18.15
C SER A 75 1.01 -18.06 17.02
N LEU A 76 0.29 -16.92 17.06
CA LEU A 76 0.38 -15.77 16.13
C LEU A 76 1.76 -15.06 16.08
N SER A 77 2.80 -15.64 16.68
CA SER A 77 4.16 -15.10 16.71
C SER A 77 5.08 -15.69 15.64
N GLN A 78 4.58 -16.58 14.78
CA GLN A 78 5.31 -17.03 13.59
C GLN A 78 4.48 -16.72 12.35
N PRO A 79 5.08 -16.16 11.28
CA PRO A 79 4.37 -15.96 10.03
C PRO A 79 3.88 -17.31 9.49
N ALA A 80 2.68 -17.32 8.91
CA ALA A 80 2.18 -18.49 8.20
C ALA A 80 3.18 -18.86 7.10
N ARG A 81 3.62 -20.12 7.10
CA ARG A 81 4.61 -20.62 6.13
C ARG A 81 3.92 -21.48 5.08
N ASP A 82 4.17 -21.18 3.81
CA ASP A 82 3.82 -22.07 2.71
C ASP A 82 4.79 -23.26 2.70
N PRO A 83 4.32 -24.52 2.60
CA PRO A 83 5.19 -25.69 2.49
C PRO A 83 6.19 -25.65 1.33
N ARG A 84 5.99 -24.78 0.33
CA ARG A 84 6.89 -24.56 -0.81
C ARG A 84 8.06 -23.61 -0.53
N ASP A 85 8.07 -22.90 0.60
CA ASP A 85 9.24 -22.12 1.03
C ASP A 85 10.27 -23.08 1.68
N THR A 86 11.16 -23.65 0.86
CA THR A 86 12.18 -24.61 1.32
C THR A 86 13.38 -23.90 1.98
N THR A 87 13.61 -24.16 3.27
CA THR A 87 14.94 -24.04 3.88
C THR A 87 15.19 -25.22 4.84
N THR A 88 16.40 -25.77 4.79
CA THR A 88 16.86 -26.93 5.55
C THR A 88 16.63 -26.80 7.08
N PRO A 89 16.35 -27.90 7.82
CA PRO A 89 16.04 -27.81 9.23
C PRO A 89 17.25 -27.39 10.06
N LYS A 90 17.19 -26.24 10.75
CA LYS A 90 18.15 -25.88 11.80
C LYS A 90 17.92 -26.73 13.05
N LYS A 91 18.99 -27.36 13.57
CA LYS A 91 19.02 -28.09 14.85
C LYS A 91 18.50 -27.18 15.99
N LYS A 92 17.66 -27.75 16.87
CA LYS A 92 17.10 -27.10 18.06
C LYS A 92 18.23 -26.63 18.98
N LYS A 93 18.41 -25.32 19.15
CA LYS A 93 19.16 -24.75 20.27
C LYS A 93 18.28 -24.71 21.52
N SER A 94 18.88 -25.02 22.67
CA SER A 94 18.28 -25.04 24.00
C SER A 94 17.61 -23.71 24.37
N LYS A 95 16.46 -23.81 25.06
CA LYS A 95 15.68 -22.67 25.53
C LYS A 95 16.42 -21.95 26.66
N GLN A 96 16.75 -20.68 26.48
CA GLN A 96 16.97 -19.76 27.59
C GLN A 96 15.62 -19.26 28.13
N PRO A 97 15.51 -18.95 29.44
CA PRO A 97 14.28 -18.46 30.03
C PRO A 97 13.92 -17.08 29.46
N LYS A 98 12.66 -16.91 29.09
CA LYS A 98 12.12 -15.63 28.61
C LYS A 98 11.99 -14.67 29.79
N PRO A 99 12.39 -13.39 29.69
CA PRO A 99 11.99 -12.40 30.66
C PRO A 99 10.46 -12.25 30.64
N GLU A 100 9.87 -12.18 31.82
CA GLU A 100 8.45 -12.03 32.05
C GLU A 100 7.93 -10.70 31.50
N GLY A 101 6.69 -10.72 30.98
CA GLY A 101 6.00 -9.52 30.50
C GLY A 101 5.81 -9.45 28.99
N VAL A 102 5.08 -10.41 28.40
CA VAL A 102 4.43 -10.15 27.11
C VAL A 102 3.24 -9.25 27.40
N VAL A 103 3.50 -7.94 27.43
CA VAL A 103 2.44 -6.94 27.36
C VAL A 103 1.76 -7.11 26.02
N THR A 104 0.55 -7.65 26.01
CA THR A 104 -0.39 -7.46 24.90
C THR A 104 -0.64 -5.96 24.78
N ARG A 105 0.16 -5.28 23.94
CA ARG A 105 0.10 -3.82 23.79
C ARG A 105 -1.27 -3.41 23.25
N SER A 106 -2.12 -2.89 24.13
CA SER A 106 -3.18 -1.93 23.81
C SER A 106 -2.56 -0.71 23.09
N PRO A 107 -3.35 0.08 22.34
CA PRO A 107 -2.85 0.83 21.19
C PRO A 107 -2.07 2.06 21.64
N SER A 108 -0.75 1.93 21.76
CA SER A 108 0.14 3.08 21.80
C SER A 108 -0.16 3.97 20.57
N PRO A 109 -0.13 5.31 20.73
CA PRO A 109 -0.39 6.22 19.63
C PRO A 109 0.49 5.86 18.43
N VAL A 110 -0.04 6.07 17.23
CA VAL A 110 0.73 5.83 16.00
C VAL A 110 1.79 6.91 15.85
N ILE A 111 1.52 8.12 16.33
CA ILE A 111 2.45 9.24 16.37
C ILE A 111 3.09 9.31 17.77
N ASP A 112 4.42 9.15 17.84
CA ASP A 112 5.17 9.32 19.10
C ASP A 112 5.28 10.81 19.48
N PHE A 113 5.77 11.10 20.70
CA PHE A 113 5.91 12.48 21.22
C PHE A 113 6.81 13.38 20.36
N ASP A 114 7.81 12.80 19.69
CA ASP A 114 8.70 13.50 18.77
C ASP A 114 8.07 13.68 17.36
N GLY A 115 6.84 13.21 17.17
CA GLY A 115 6.10 13.23 15.90
C GLY A 115 6.55 12.16 14.89
N LEU A 116 7.57 11.36 15.23
CA LEU A 116 7.92 10.16 14.46
C LEU A 116 6.83 9.12 14.69
N SER A 117 6.35 8.51 13.61
CA SER A 117 5.25 7.55 13.72
C SER A 117 5.78 6.12 13.78
N ARG A 118 6.05 5.58 14.97
CA ARG A 118 6.62 4.24 15.18
C ARG A 118 7.91 4.01 14.38
N PRO A 119 8.99 4.73 14.69
CA PRO A 119 10.26 4.60 13.99
C PRO A 119 10.84 3.19 14.13
N SER A 120 11.67 2.79 13.16
CA SER A 120 12.54 1.62 13.32
C SER A 120 13.64 1.91 14.34
N VAL A 121 14.28 0.87 14.89
CA VAL A 121 15.27 1.00 15.96
C VAL A 121 16.38 2.01 15.62
N GLY A 122 16.92 1.96 14.40
CA GLY A 122 17.98 2.87 13.94
C GLY A 122 17.49 4.15 13.26
N THR A 123 16.20 4.50 13.33
CA THR A 123 15.68 5.70 12.65
C THR A 123 16.25 6.99 13.23
N ARG A 124 16.39 7.07 14.56
CA ARG A 124 16.89 8.25 15.26
C ARG A 124 18.37 8.47 14.95
N GLU A 125 19.17 7.42 15.09
CA GLU A 125 20.58 7.41 14.67
C GLU A 125 20.72 7.89 13.23
N ARG A 126 19.88 7.39 12.30
CA ARG A 126 19.90 7.79 10.89
C ARG A 126 19.49 9.24 10.64
N LEU A 127 18.58 9.79 11.44
CA LEU A 127 18.15 11.20 11.35
C LEU A 127 19.25 12.16 11.80
N ASP A 128 20.00 11.77 12.83
CA ASP A 128 21.07 12.57 13.43
C ASP A 128 22.44 12.33 12.76
N GLU A 129 22.49 11.51 11.68
CA GLU A 129 23.70 11.22 10.92
C GLU A 129 24.29 12.50 10.31
N ASN A 130 25.60 12.67 10.47
CA ASN A 130 26.35 13.66 9.71
C ASN A 130 26.63 13.16 8.26
N PRO A 131 27.08 14.04 7.34
CA PRO A 131 27.32 13.64 5.95
C PRO A 131 28.35 12.50 5.78
N GLU A 132 29.34 12.41 6.66
CA GLU A 132 30.36 11.35 6.62
C GLU A 132 29.77 9.99 7.00
N GLN A 133 28.97 9.93 8.06
CA GLN A 133 28.25 8.73 8.49
C GLN A 133 27.25 8.27 7.42
N ALA A 134 26.55 9.21 6.78
CA ALA A 134 25.63 8.90 5.69
C ALA A 134 26.37 8.29 4.48
N ALA A 135 27.57 8.80 4.16
CA ALA A 135 28.43 8.27 3.11
C ALA A 135 28.97 6.87 3.47
N GLU A 136 29.42 6.66 4.71
CA GLU A 136 29.87 5.35 5.19
C GLU A 136 28.75 4.29 5.10
N ARG A 137 27.53 4.65 5.50
CA ARG A 137 26.36 3.76 5.37
C ARG A 137 26.05 3.44 3.90
N LEU A 138 26.21 4.41 3.00
CA LEU A 138 26.03 4.19 1.56
C LEU A 138 27.08 3.22 1.01
N GLU A 139 28.35 3.38 1.38
CA GLU A 139 29.42 2.46 0.99
C GLU A 139 29.18 1.04 1.53
N LYS A 140 28.71 0.93 2.78
CA LYS A 140 28.32 -0.37 3.36
C LYS A 140 27.20 -1.05 2.57
N LEU A 141 26.18 -0.29 2.15
CA LEU A 141 25.10 -0.82 1.31
C LEU A 141 25.60 -1.25 -0.06
N LYS A 142 26.46 -0.46 -0.70
CA LYS A 142 27.09 -0.81 -1.99
C LYS A 142 27.86 -2.13 -1.87
N GLY A 143 28.68 -2.29 -0.82
CA GLY A 143 29.39 -3.54 -0.55
C GLY A 143 28.44 -4.74 -0.43
N ALA A 144 27.35 -4.60 0.32
CA ALA A 144 26.35 -5.65 0.45
C ALA A 144 25.67 -6.01 -0.88
N VAL A 145 25.33 -5.02 -1.71
CA VAL A 145 24.74 -5.27 -3.04
C VAL A 145 25.73 -5.94 -3.98
N ARG A 146 27.00 -5.55 -3.95
CA ARG A 146 28.05 -6.23 -4.72
C ARG A 146 28.13 -7.71 -4.33
N THR A 147 28.14 -8.01 -3.04
CA THR A 147 28.12 -9.40 -2.55
C THR A 147 26.87 -10.16 -3.01
N ILE A 148 25.70 -9.52 -3.07
CA ILE A 148 24.49 -10.13 -3.62
C ILE A 148 24.71 -10.50 -5.10
N LEU A 149 25.27 -9.60 -5.92
CA LEU A 149 25.55 -9.85 -7.34
C LEU A 149 26.51 -11.05 -7.53
N GLU A 150 27.59 -11.09 -6.75
CA GLU A 150 28.55 -12.22 -6.77
C GLU A 150 27.86 -13.53 -6.37
N CYS A 151 27.03 -13.51 -5.33
CA CYS A 151 26.33 -14.69 -4.84
C CYS A 151 25.25 -15.21 -5.80
N VAL A 152 24.70 -14.38 -6.69
CA VAL A 152 23.79 -14.86 -7.76
C VAL A 152 24.53 -15.34 -9.00
N GLY A 153 25.87 -15.27 -9.02
CA GLY A 153 26.72 -15.73 -10.12
C GLY A 153 26.92 -14.69 -11.23
N GLU A 154 26.62 -13.41 -10.98
CA GLU A 154 26.90 -12.33 -11.92
C GLU A 154 28.32 -11.78 -11.75
N ASP A 155 28.86 -11.16 -12.81
CA ASP A 155 30.08 -10.37 -12.78
C ASP A 155 29.74 -8.91 -12.40
N PRO A 156 30.09 -8.43 -11.19
CA PRO A 156 29.79 -7.06 -10.78
C PRO A 156 30.54 -5.99 -11.59
N ASP A 157 31.65 -6.35 -12.23
CA ASP A 157 32.52 -5.42 -12.95
C ASP A 157 32.10 -5.25 -14.42
N ARG A 158 31.08 -5.99 -14.89
CA ARG A 158 30.54 -5.82 -16.25
C ARG A 158 29.88 -4.44 -16.42
N PRO A 159 29.91 -3.84 -17.64
CA PRO A 159 29.47 -2.45 -17.85
C PRO A 159 28.06 -2.11 -17.34
N GLY A 160 27.12 -3.05 -17.41
CA GLY A 160 25.74 -2.85 -16.93
C GLY A 160 25.57 -2.86 -15.41
N LEU A 161 26.50 -3.48 -14.66
CA LEU A 161 26.40 -3.65 -13.20
C LEU A 161 27.36 -2.78 -12.40
N LEU A 162 28.34 -2.16 -13.05
CA LEU A 162 29.38 -1.37 -12.38
C LEU A 162 28.83 -0.37 -11.35
N ASP A 163 27.74 0.34 -11.70
CA ASP A 163 27.09 1.33 -10.83
C ASP A 163 25.77 0.82 -10.21
N THR A 164 25.40 -0.45 -10.44
CA THR A 164 24.20 -1.07 -9.83
C THR A 164 24.25 -1.07 -8.29
N PRO A 165 25.38 -1.38 -7.63
CA PRO A 165 25.46 -1.28 -6.17
C PRO A 165 25.06 0.09 -5.62
N ARG A 166 25.51 1.18 -6.28
CA ARG A 166 25.19 2.56 -5.88
C ARG A 166 23.71 2.85 -6.12
N ARG A 167 23.21 2.60 -7.34
CA ARG A 167 21.81 2.83 -7.70
C ARG A 167 20.83 2.07 -6.82
N TYR A 168 21.13 0.80 -6.50
CA TYR A 168 20.28 -0.01 -5.65
C TYR A 168 20.28 0.50 -4.20
N ALA A 169 21.45 0.87 -3.67
CA ALA A 169 21.55 1.43 -2.33
C ALA A 169 20.73 2.72 -2.19
N GLU A 170 20.87 3.65 -3.15
CA GLU A 170 20.08 4.89 -3.20
C GLU A 170 18.57 4.60 -3.32
N ALA A 171 18.18 3.66 -4.19
CA ALA A 171 16.78 3.26 -4.34
C ALA A 171 16.22 2.69 -3.03
N MET A 172 16.95 1.82 -2.33
CA MET A 172 16.53 1.26 -1.05
C MET A 172 16.36 2.33 0.03
N LEU A 173 17.25 3.33 0.07
CA LEU A 173 17.14 4.46 0.99
C LEU A 173 15.93 5.33 0.67
N PHE A 174 15.60 5.51 -0.61
CA PHE A 174 14.38 6.20 -1.05
C PHE A 174 13.11 5.43 -0.70
N PHE A 175 13.08 4.12 -0.95
CA PHE A 175 11.94 3.26 -0.61
C PHE A 175 11.66 3.17 0.89
N THR A 176 12.66 3.50 1.72
CA THR A 176 12.57 3.48 3.20
C THR A 176 12.63 4.87 3.84
N LYS A 177 12.53 5.96 3.04
CA LYS A 177 12.64 7.33 3.55
C LYS A 177 11.57 7.71 4.57
N GLY A 178 10.41 7.04 4.54
CA GLY A 178 9.25 7.32 5.39
C GLY A 178 9.46 7.01 6.87
N TYR A 179 10.54 6.31 7.24
CA TYR A 179 10.94 6.19 8.64
C TYR A 179 11.38 7.53 9.23
N GLN A 180 12.04 8.38 8.44
CA GLN A 180 12.64 9.65 8.87
C GLN A 180 11.68 10.84 8.74
N GLN A 181 10.43 10.60 8.36
CA GLN A 181 9.44 11.66 8.15
C GLN A 181 8.54 11.81 9.37
N ASN A 182 8.25 13.06 9.71
CA ASN A 182 7.34 13.44 10.79
C ASN A 182 5.94 13.73 10.21
N VAL A 183 4.90 13.21 10.85
CA VAL A 183 3.52 13.44 10.40
C VAL A 183 3.11 14.91 10.56
N GLN A 184 3.55 15.58 11.63
CA GLN A 184 3.21 16.97 11.88
C GLN A 184 3.82 17.90 10.83
N ASP A 185 5.07 17.65 10.43
CA ASP A 185 5.74 18.40 9.35
C ASP A 185 5.05 18.20 8.00
N ILE A 186 4.52 16.99 7.75
CA ILE A 186 3.74 16.72 6.53
C ILE A 186 2.46 17.55 6.55
N VAL A 187 1.72 17.54 7.65
CA VAL A 187 0.46 18.28 7.79
C VAL A 187 0.71 19.78 7.69
N ASN A 188 1.79 20.28 8.30
CA ASN A 188 2.24 21.67 8.26
C ASN A 188 1.10 22.68 8.52
N ASN A 189 0.33 22.45 9.59
CA ASN A 189 -0.83 23.28 9.98
C ASN A 189 -1.89 23.51 8.88
N ALA A 190 -1.94 22.67 7.84
CA ALA A 190 -2.94 22.75 6.77
C ALA A 190 -4.28 22.15 7.23
N ILE A 191 -4.78 22.64 8.37
CA ILE A 191 -6.07 22.29 8.96
C ILE A 191 -6.90 23.57 9.01
N PHE A 192 -8.09 23.51 8.41
CA PHE A 192 -8.97 24.66 8.22
C PHE A 192 -10.31 24.43 8.90
N GLN A 193 -10.93 25.51 9.38
CA GLN A 193 -12.28 25.46 9.95
C GLN A 193 -13.30 25.90 8.90
N GLU A 194 -13.95 24.94 8.25
CA GLU A 194 -14.93 25.22 7.19
C GLU A 194 -16.38 24.90 7.58
N GLY A 195 -16.62 24.45 8.82
CA GLY A 195 -17.96 24.04 9.28
C GLY A 195 -18.54 22.84 8.51
N HIS A 196 -17.75 22.20 7.65
CA HIS A 196 -18.13 21.02 6.90
C HIS A 196 -18.20 19.81 7.83
N ASN A 197 -19.30 19.05 7.77
CA ASN A 197 -19.56 17.88 8.62
C ASN A 197 -20.02 16.66 7.81
N GLU A 198 -19.86 16.68 6.49
CA GLU A 198 -20.17 15.57 5.59
C GLU A 198 -18.92 14.75 5.26
N MET A 199 -19.12 13.60 4.61
CA MET A 199 -18.03 12.69 4.28
C MET A 199 -17.11 13.29 3.20
N VAL A 200 -15.82 13.35 3.49
CA VAL A 200 -14.78 13.73 2.51
C VAL A 200 -14.04 12.46 2.09
N ILE A 201 -13.93 12.22 0.78
CA ILE A 201 -13.28 11.03 0.21
C ILE A 201 -12.17 11.43 -0.76
N ILE A 202 -10.99 10.87 -0.57
CA ILE A 202 -9.87 10.91 -1.51
C ILE A 202 -9.64 9.47 -1.96
N LYS A 203 -9.95 9.18 -3.21
CA LYS A 203 -9.87 7.84 -3.79
C LYS A 203 -8.75 7.75 -4.83
N ASP A 204 -8.36 6.52 -5.13
CA ASP A 204 -7.36 6.20 -6.16
C ASP A 204 -5.97 6.79 -5.86
N ILE A 205 -5.60 6.86 -4.59
CA ILE A 205 -4.25 7.26 -4.18
C ILE A 205 -3.30 6.12 -4.52
N GLU A 206 -2.40 6.32 -5.46
CA GLU A 206 -1.37 5.33 -5.81
C GLU A 206 -0.38 5.16 -4.65
N VAL A 207 -0.13 3.92 -4.28
CA VAL A 207 0.76 3.56 -3.18
C VAL A 207 1.76 2.52 -3.63
N TYR A 208 3.03 2.75 -3.28
CA TYR A 208 4.16 1.86 -3.54
C TYR A 208 4.87 1.57 -2.22
N SER A 209 5.00 0.30 -1.88
CA SER A 209 5.62 -0.12 -0.62
C SER A 209 6.48 -1.38 -0.80
N LEU A 210 7.34 -1.68 0.16
CA LEU A 210 8.14 -2.91 0.17
C LEU A 210 7.58 -3.92 1.16
N CYS A 211 7.39 -5.16 0.73
CA CYS A 211 7.01 -6.27 1.61
C CYS A 211 8.18 -6.59 2.55
N GLU A 212 7.98 -6.48 3.86
CA GLU A 212 9.06 -6.70 4.84
C GLU A 212 9.61 -8.14 4.85
N HIS A 213 8.81 -9.11 4.39
CA HIS A 213 9.23 -10.51 4.34
C HIS A 213 10.23 -10.84 3.22
N HIS A 214 10.18 -10.09 2.11
CA HIS A 214 10.91 -10.44 0.90
C HIS A 214 11.70 -9.27 0.30
N LEU A 215 11.54 -8.06 0.82
CA LEU A 215 12.07 -6.82 0.24
C LEU A 215 11.65 -6.60 -1.22
N VAL A 216 10.50 -7.14 -1.59
CA VAL A 216 9.91 -7.07 -2.93
C VAL A 216 8.71 -6.12 -2.89
N PRO A 217 8.50 -5.28 -3.92
CA PRO A 217 7.41 -4.31 -3.91
C PRO A 217 6.02 -4.94 -3.87
N PHE A 218 5.09 -4.24 -3.23
CA PHE A 218 3.67 -4.35 -3.49
C PHE A 218 3.12 -2.96 -3.82
N THR A 219 2.21 -2.91 -4.79
CA THR A 219 1.74 -1.64 -5.39
C THR A 219 0.24 -1.69 -5.57
N GLY A 220 -0.43 -0.57 -5.37
CA GLY A 220 -1.87 -0.55 -5.46
C GLY A 220 -2.46 0.82 -5.21
N LYS A 221 -3.73 0.83 -4.80
CA LYS A 221 -4.51 2.02 -4.55
C LYS A 221 -5.00 2.05 -3.11
N MET A 222 -4.99 3.24 -2.53
CA MET A 222 -5.58 3.53 -1.25
C MET A 222 -6.72 4.54 -1.41
N HIS A 223 -7.80 4.29 -0.70
CA HIS A 223 -8.98 5.13 -0.63
C HIS A 223 -9.15 5.55 0.83
N ILE A 224 -9.20 6.85 1.06
CA ILE A 224 -9.27 7.44 2.39
C ILE A 224 -10.54 8.26 2.48
N ALA A 225 -11.32 8.04 3.53
CA ALA A 225 -12.46 8.87 3.87
C ALA A 225 -12.41 9.29 5.33
N TYR A 226 -12.93 10.49 5.62
CA TYR A 226 -13.14 10.93 6.98
C TYR A 226 -14.41 11.79 7.06
N ILE A 227 -15.01 11.86 8.26
CA ILE A 227 -16.12 12.77 8.55
C ILE A 227 -15.59 13.83 9.51
N PRO A 228 -15.40 15.08 9.06
CA PRO A 228 -14.83 16.14 9.88
C PRO A 228 -15.64 16.41 11.15
N LYS A 229 -14.98 17.00 12.15
CA LYS A 229 -15.62 17.65 13.30
C LYS A 229 -15.28 19.13 13.26
N ASN A 230 -15.89 19.85 12.31
CA ASN A 230 -15.61 21.26 11.98
C ASN A 230 -14.21 21.58 11.41
N GLN A 231 -13.27 20.62 11.42
CA GLN A 231 -11.90 20.79 10.91
C GLN A 231 -11.65 19.90 9.69
N VAL A 232 -11.22 20.51 8.59
CA VAL A 232 -10.84 19.84 7.35
C VAL A 232 -9.33 19.92 7.13
N ILE A 233 -8.76 18.91 6.48
CA ILE A 233 -7.34 18.89 6.10
C ILE A 233 -7.16 19.28 4.64
N GLY A 234 -6.07 19.98 4.32
CA GLY A 234 -5.66 20.18 2.93
C GLY A 234 -5.57 18.83 2.20
N LEU A 235 -6.28 18.68 1.08
CA LEU A 235 -6.47 17.40 0.40
C LEU A 235 -5.14 16.69 0.05
N SER A 236 -4.11 17.45 -0.31
CA SER A 236 -2.79 16.93 -0.65
C SER A 236 -2.07 16.26 0.52
N LYS A 237 -2.53 16.44 1.77
CA LYS A 237 -1.88 15.89 2.96
C LYS A 237 -2.20 14.41 3.17
N LEU A 238 -3.38 13.95 2.78
CA LEU A 238 -3.76 12.54 2.94
C LEU A 238 -2.91 11.59 2.06
N PRO A 239 -2.66 11.88 0.77
CA PRO A 239 -1.68 11.14 -0.01
C PRO A 239 -0.27 11.16 0.59
N ARG A 240 0.17 12.30 1.15
CA ARG A 240 1.49 12.40 1.78
C ARG A 240 1.62 11.56 3.05
N ILE A 241 0.54 11.47 3.85
CA ILE A 241 0.48 10.57 5.02
C ILE A 241 0.55 9.11 4.54
N ALA A 242 -0.19 8.74 3.49
CA ALA A 242 -0.07 7.41 2.89
C ALA A 242 1.35 7.13 2.38
N GLU A 243 2.00 8.10 1.73
CA GLU A 243 3.39 7.97 1.28
C GLU A 243 4.34 7.74 2.46
N LEU A 244 4.24 8.51 3.54
CA LEU A 244 5.09 8.36 4.74
C LEU A 244 5.09 6.91 5.26
N PHE A 245 3.91 6.30 5.39
CA PHE A 245 3.84 4.94 5.90
C PHE A 245 4.21 3.87 4.85
N SER A 246 3.93 4.12 3.57
CA SER A 246 4.27 3.18 2.49
C SER A 246 5.76 3.16 2.13
N ARG A 247 6.49 4.25 2.38
CA ARG A 247 7.95 4.32 2.18
C ARG A 247 8.71 3.69 3.34
N ARG A 248 8.33 2.45 3.67
CA ARG A 248 8.85 1.61 4.76
C ARG A 248 8.82 0.14 4.34
N LEU A 249 9.45 -0.71 5.15
CA LEU A 249 9.18 -2.15 5.08
C LEU A 249 7.86 -2.41 5.80
N GLN A 250 6.92 -3.05 5.09
CA GLN A 250 5.53 -3.11 5.50
C GLN A 250 4.87 -4.48 5.30
N ILE A 251 3.75 -4.62 6.01
CA ILE A 251 2.66 -5.55 5.76
C ILE A 251 1.42 -4.70 5.44
N GLN A 252 0.60 -5.09 4.45
CA GLN A 252 -0.51 -4.27 3.95
C GLN A 252 -1.54 -3.93 5.04
N GLU A 253 -1.84 -4.90 5.91
CA GLU A 253 -2.73 -4.74 7.07
C GLU A 253 -2.22 -3.66 8.02
N ARG A 254 -0.91 -3.64 8.27
CA ARG A 254 -0.27 -2.64 9.15
C ARG A 254 -0.31 -1.27 8.50
N LEU A 255 0.10 -1.16 7.24
CA LEU A 255 0.07 0.09 6.47
C LEU A 255 -1.33 0.72 6.48
N THR A 256 -2.37 -0.08 6.19
CA THR A 256 -3.76 0.39 6.18
C THR A 256 -4.19 0.93 7.54
N LYS A 257 -3.80 0.24 8.62
CA LYS A 257 -4.10 0.64 9.99
C LYS A 257 -3.35 1.92 10.36
N GLU A 258 -2.05 1.99 10.11
CA GLU A 258 -1.21 3.14 10.46
C GLU A 258 -1.73 4.45 9.83
N VAL A 259 -2.12 4.41 8.55
CA VAL A 259 -2.71 5.58 7.88
C VAL A 259 -4.02 6.00 8.55
N ALA A 260 -4.93 5.06 8.81
CA ALA A 260 -6.23 5.38 9.43
C ALA A 260 -6.07 6.02 10.83
N TYR A 261 -5.20 5.46 11.65
CA TYR A 261 -4.93 5.97 13.00
C TYR A 261 -4.19 7.31 12.97
N ALA A 262 -3.21 7.50 12.08
CA ALA A 262 -2.52 8.79 11.96
C ALA A 262 -3.50 9.92 11.60
N ILE A 263 -4.43 9.68 10.66
CA ILE A 263 -5.46 10.66 10.32
C ILE A 263 -6.39 10.92 11.51
N MET A 264 -6.77 9.87 12.24
CA MET A 264 -7.60 9.99 13.44
C MET A 264 -6.92 10.83 14.53
N GLU A 265 -5.61 10.65 14.72
CA GLU A 265 -4.82 11.38 15.72
C GLU A 265 -4.61 12.85 15.34
N VAL A 266 -4.30 13.14 14.07
CA VAL A 266 -4.06 14.49 13.56
C VAL A 266 -5.35 15.33 13.54
N LEU A 267 -6.43 14.80 12.96
CA LEU A 267 -7.64 15.59 12.69
C LEU A 267 -8.71 15.45 13.77
N LYS A 268 -8.63 14.41 14.61
CA LYS A 268 -9.67 14.03 15.58
C LYS A 268 -11.09 14.11 14.98
N PRO A 269 -11.31 13.52 13.78
CA PRO A 269 -12.58 13.60 13.08
C PRO A 269 -13.64 12.74 13.79
N GLN A 270 -14.90 12.82 13.35
CA GLN A 270 -15.95 11.94 13.85
C GLN A 270 -15.67 10.47 13.51
N GLY A 271 -14.98 10.21 12.39
CA GLY A 271 -14.50 8.89 12.01
C GLY A 271 -13.60 8.94 10.78
N VAL A 272 -12.86 7.85 10.57
CA VAL A 272 -11.96 7.64 9.43
C VAL A 272 -12.23 6.24 8.86
N ALA A 273 -12.15 6.10 7.54
CA ALA A 273 -12.10 4.82 6.86
C ALA A 273 -10.98 4.83 5.83
N VAL A 274 -10.18 3.77 5.83
CA VAL A 274 -9.12 3.55 4.85
C VAL A 274 -9.33 2.17 4.25
N VAL A 275 -9.31 2.08 2.92
CA VAL A 275 -9.26 0.81 2.19
C VAL A 275 -8.06 0.85 1.27
N MET A 276 -7.33 -0.26 1.21
CA MET A 276 -6.22 -0.45 0.30
C MET A 276 -6.45 -1.72 -0.51
N GLU A 277 -6.32 -1.62 -1.82
CA GLU A 277 -6.23 -2.76 -2.73
C GLU A 277 -4.82 -2.77 -3.32
N SER A 278 -4.12 -3.90 -3.31
CA SER A 278 -2.79 -3.98 -3.91
C SER A 278 -2.44 -5.34 -4.48
N SER A 279 -1.51 -5.32 -5.44
CA SER A 279 -0.85 -6.50 -5.99
C SER A 279 0.53 -6.65 -5.36
N HIS A 280 0.86 -7.87 -4.94
CA HIS A 280 2.11 -8.20 -4.25
C HIS A 280 3.04 -8.91 -5.21
N LEU A 281 4.17 -8.30 -5.60
CA LEU A 281 5.08 -8.94 -6.54
C LEU A 281 5.68 -10.23 -5.98
N CYS A 282 5.77 -10.37 -4.65
CA CYS A 282 6.17 -11.63 -4.01
C CYS A 282 5.21 -12.79 -4.27
N MET A 283 3.96 -12.54 -4.70
CA MET A 283 2.99 -13.54 -5.15
C MET A 283 2.89 -13.63 -6.68
N VAL A 284 3.23 -12.57 -7.40
CA VAL A 284 3.11 -12.49 -8.86
C VAL A 284 4.34 -13.08 -9.57
N MET A 285 5.55 -12.64 -9.22
CA MET A 285 6.77 -13.01 -9.95
C MET A 285 7.49 -14.23 -9.37
N ARG A 286 7.10 -14.67 -8.16
CA ARG A 286 7.66 -15.84 -7.47
C ARG A 286 6.60 -16.56 -6.65
N GLY A 287 6.97 -17.68 -6.04
CA GLY A 287 6.09 -18.43 -5.14
C GLY A 287 4.87 -18.98 -5.87
N VAL A 288 3.68 -18.46 -5.56
CA VAL A 288 2.40 -18.95 -6.10
C VAL A 288 2.09 -18.48 -7.53
N GLN A 289 2.80 -17.45 -8.00
CA GLN A 289 2.74 -16.91 -9.37
C GLN A 289 1.31 -16.60 -9.86
N LYS A 290 0.53 -15.87 -9.05
CA LYS A 290 -0.84 -15.45 -9.40
C LYS A 290 -0.83 -13.98 -9.80
N THR A 291 -1.00 -13.73 -11.11
CA THR A 291 -0.93 -12.40 -11.72
C THR A 291 -2.19 -11.56 -11.51
N THR A 292 -3.34 -12.21 -11.35
CA THR A 292 -4.65 -11.54 -11.27
C THR A 292 -5.13 -11.30 -9.84
N THR A 293 -4.46 -11.85 -8.83
CA THR A 293 -4.89 -11.73 -7.44
C THR A 293 -4.58 -10.35 -6.90
N SER A 294 -5.59 -9.68 -6.33
CA SER A 294 -5.44 -8.48 -5.53
C SER A 294 -5.81 -8.77 -4.07
N THR A 295 -5.13 -8.09 -3.15
CA THR A 295 -5.40 -8.16 -1.72
C THR A 295 -6.07 -6.87 -1.29
N ILE A 296 -7.24 -6.96 -0.64
CA ILE A 296 -7.97 -5.82 -0.10
C ILE A 296 -7.91 -5.84 1.42
N THR A 297 -7.50 -4.73 2.02
CA THR A 297 -7.47 -4.50 3.47
C THR A 297 -8.22 -3.22 3.80
N SER A 298 -8.89 -3.20 4.95
CA SER A 298 -9.63 -2.01 5.39
C SER A 298 -9.45 -1.75 6.88
N CYS A 299 -9.40 -0.49 7.27
CA CYS A 299 -9.46 -0.05 8.66
C CYS A 299 -10.52 1.05 8.79
N VAL A 300 -11.49 0.85 9.68
CA VAL A 300 -12.56 1.81 9.98
C VAL A 300 -12.50 2.21 11.45
N LEU A 301 -12.69 3.49 11.73
CA LEU A 301 -12.61 4.10 13.05
C LEU A 301 -13.77 5.07 13.26
N GLY A 302 -14.23 5.21 14.51
CA GLY A 302 -15.22 6.22 14.89
C GLY A 302 -16.57 6.01 14.22
N ALA A 303 -17.10 7.04 13.55
CA ALA A 303 -18.41 7.01 12.89
C ALA A 303 -18.55 5.86 11.86
N PHE A 304 -17.50 5.51 11.12
CA PHE A 304 -17.52 4.41 10.14
C PHE A 304 -17.58 3.02 10.79
N GLU A 305 -17.04 2.88 12.00
CA GLU A 305 -17.13 1.64 12.77
C GLU A 305 -18.53 1.48 13.37
N LYS A 306 -19.09 2.57 13.93
CA LYS A 306 -20.38 2.57 14.64
C LYS A 306 -21.60 2.58 13.72
N LYS A 307 -21.53 3.22 12.56
CA LYS A 307 -22.67 3.41 11.64
C LYS A 307 -22.47 2.63 10.35
N GLU A 308 -23.15 1.49 10.23
CA GLU A 308 -23.08 0.64 9.04
C GLU A 308 -23.48 1.38 7.75
N LYS A 309 -24.52 2.23 7.79
CA LYS A 309 -24.97 3.02 6.63
C LYS A 309 -23.85 3.89 6.06
N THR A 310 -23.13 4.60 6.93
CA THR A 310 -21.98 5.44 6.56
C THR A 310 -20.83 4.62 5.97
N ARG A 311 -20.54 3.44 6.54
CA ARG A 311 -19.54 2.53 5.98
C ARG A 311 -19.93 2.02 4.60
N ASN A 312 -21.20 1.64 4.42
CA ASN A 312 -21.72 1.16 3.15
C ASN A 312 -21.72 2.24 2.06
N GLU A 313 -22.04 3.48 2.42
CA GLU A 313 -21.94 4.65 1.54
C GLU A 313 -20.50 4.82 1.02
N PHE A 314 -19.51 4.82 1.91
CA PHE A 314 -18.11 4.89 1.53
C PHE A 314 -17.69 3.76 0.59
N LEU A 315 -17.97 2.49 0.95
CA LEU A 315 -17.61 1.33 0.12
C LEU A 315 -18.27 1.36 -1.26
N SER A 316 -19.48 1.92 -1.36
CA SER A 316 -20.18 2.15 -2.63
C SER A 316 -19.49 3.23 -3.47
N LEU A 317 -19.12 4.36 -2.87
CA LEU A 317 -18.49 5.48 -3.58
C LEU A 317 -17.08 5.17 -4.10
N VAL A 318 -16.37 4.24 -3.47
CA VAL A 318 -15.05 3.76 -3.93
C VAL A 318 -15.14 2.56 -4.89
N GLY A 319 -16.34 2.09 -5.23
CA GLY A 319 -16.54 1.04 -6.23
C GLY A 319 -16.25 -0.39 -5.75
N LEU A 320 -16.17 -0.61 -4.43
CA LEU A 320 -15.92 -1.93 -3.84
C LEU A 320 -17.21 -2.70 -3.56
N LYS A 321 -18.35 -2.01 -3.56
CA LYS A 321 -19.68 -2.61 -3.54
C LYS A 321 -20.27 -2.45 -4.94
N LYS A 322 -20.30 -3.55 -5.71
CA LYS A 322 -21.03 -3.65 -6.97
C LYS A 322 -22.48 -4.05 -6.72
#